data_AF-A0A353YB91-F1
#
_entry.id   AF-A0A353YB91-F1
#
_cell.length_a   1.000
_cell.length_b   1.000
_cell.length_c   1.000
_cell.angle_alpha   90.00
_cell.angle_beta   90.00
_cell.angle_gamma   90.00
#
_symmetry.space_group_name_H-M   'P 1'
#
loop_
_entity.id
_entity.type
_entity.pdbx_description
1 polymer ?
#
loop_
_entity_poly.entity_id
_entity_poly.type
_entity_poly.pdbx_seq_one_letter_code
_entity_poly.pdbx_strand_id
1 'polypeptide(L)' 'GDMIGEIALAIEMGADAVDIGKTIHPHPTLGESIGMAAEVAH' A
#
# COMPACT_ATOMS: atom_id res chain seq x y z
N GLY A 1 1.52 -8.86 7.54
CA GLY A 1 0.50 -9.16 6.52
C GLY A 1 1.21 -9.72 5.32
N ASP A 2 0.57 -10.63 4.58
CA ASP A 2 1.08 -11.02 3.27
C ASP A 2 1.00 -9.79 2.35
N MET A 3 2.17 -9.24 2.00
CA MET A 3 2.30 -8.04 1.16
C MET A 3 1.62 -8.22 -0.19
N ILE A 4 1.59 -9.45 -0.73
CA ILE A 4 0.95 -9.74 -2.02
C ILE A 4 -0.57 -9.61 -1.91
N GLY A 5 -1.16 -10.02 -0.79
CA GLY A 5 -2.61 -9.92 -0.57
C GLY A 5 -3.10 -8.47 -0.57
N GLU A 6 -2.32 -7.56 0.02
CA GLU A 6 -2.61 -6.12 0.02
C GLU A 6 -2.62 -5.55 -1.41
N ILE A 7 -1.57 -5.83 -2.19
CA ILE A 7 -1.47 -5.35 -3.58
C ILE A 7 -2.54 -5.98 -4.47
N ALA A 8 -2.84 -7.27 -4.30
CA ALA A 8 -3.89 -7.94 -5.06
C ALA A 8 -5.26 -7.29 -4.80
N LEU A 9 -5.57 -6.96 -3.55
CA LEU A 9 -6.81 -6.25 -3.22
C LEU A 9 -6.81 -4.80 -3.74
N ALA A 10 -5.69 -4.09 -3.65
CA ALA A 10 -5.56 -2.74 -4.20
C ALA A 10 -5.83 -2.73 -5.72
N ILE A 11 -5.31 -3.71 -6.45
CA ILE A 11 -5.57 -3.88 -7.89
C ILE A 11 -7.06 -4.17 -8.16
N GLU A 12 -7.67 -5.10 -7.42
CA GLU A 12 -9.10 -5.43 -7.56
C GLU A 12 -10.00 -4.21 -7.31
N MET A 13 -9.62 -3.36 -6.35
CA MET A 13 -10.34 -2.13 -6.03
C MET A 13 -10.05 -0.99 -7.00
N GLY A 14 -9.09 -1.15 -7.93
CA GLY A 14 -8.65 -0.09 -8.83
C GLY A 14 -7.98 1.09 -8.11
N ALA A 15 -7.36 0.84 -6.95
CA ALA A 15 -6.69 1.86 -6.16
C ALA A 15 -5.43 2.37 -6.86
N ASP A 16 -5.18 3.67 -6.78
CA ASP A 16 -3.97 4.29 -7.31
C ASP A 16 -2.90 4.53 -6.23
N ALA A 17 -1.77 5.12 -6.60
CA ALA A 17 -0.67 5.40 -5.67
C ALA A 17 -1.06 6.41 -4.58
N VAL A 18 -2.02 7.32 -4.82
CA VAL A 18 -2.52 8.24 -3.79
C VAL A 18 -3.29 7.49 -2.73
N ASP A 19 -4.18 6.60 -3.17
CA ASP A 19 -5.01 5.79 -2.28
C ASP A 19 -4.13 4.92 -1.37
N ILE A 20 -3.11 4.27 -1.95
CA ILE A 20 -2.15 3.45 -1.21
C ILE A 20 -1.31 4.31 -0.27
N GLY A 21 -0.72 5.41 -0.74
CA GLY A 21 0.13 6.28 0.07
C GLY A 21 -0.61 6.92 1.25
N LYS A 22 -1.91 7.20 1.12
CA LYS A 22 -2.75 7.76 2.19
C LYS A 22 -3.38 6.71 3.12
N THR A 23 -3.25 5.42 2.79
CA THR A 23 -3.74 4.35 3.65
C THR A 23 -2.86 4.22 4.89
N ILE A 24 -3.48 4.09 6.07
CA ILE A 24 -2.72 3.92 7.32
C ILE A 24 -2.15 2.50 7.37
N HIS A 25 -0.83 2.40 7.28
CA HIS A 25 -0.13 1.14 7.45
C HIS A 25 0.26 0.95 8.92
N PRO A 26 -0.05 -0.21 9.53
CA PRO A 26 0.36 -0.47 10.91
C PRO A 26 1.88 -0.44 11.08
N HIS A 27 2.34 0.24 12.14
CA HIS A 27 3.74 0.27 12.53
C HIS A 27 4.02 -0.66 13.74
N PRO A 28 5.15 -1.39 13.78
CA PRO A 28 6.13 -1.61 12.72
C PRO A 28 5.78 -2.83 11.86
N THR A 29 5.68 -2.68 10.53
CA THR A 29 5.41 -3.81 9.63
C THR A 29 6.07 -3.64 8.27
N LEU A 30 6.38 -4.75 7.59
CA LEU A 30 6.90 -4.68 6.21
C LEU A 30 5.90 -4.03 5.23
N GLY A 31 4.59 -4.11 5.51
CA GLY A 31 3.54 -3.48 4.70
C GLY A 31 3.69 -1.96 4.64
N GLU A 32 4.23 -1.31 5.68
CA GLU A 32 4.45 0.14 5.67
C GLU A 32 5.42 0.59 4.56
N SER A 33 6.26 -0.32 4.03
CA SER A 33 7.11 -0.04 2.87
C SER A 33 6.33 0.13 1.56
N ILE A 34 5.13 -0.44 1.46
CA ILE A 34 4.24 -0.27 0.30
C ILE A 34 3.71 1.17 0.28
N GLY A 35 3.20 1.66 1.42
CA GLY A 35 2.80 3.06 1.59
C GLY A 35 3.95 4.04 1.27
N MET A 36 5.15 3.79 1.82
CA MET A 36 6.33 4.61 1.51
C MET A 36 6.70 4.61 0.01
N ALA A 37 6.61 3.45 -0.66
CA ALA A 37 6.87 3.36 -2.09
C ALA A 37 5.81 4.12 -2.93
N ALA A 38 4.54 4.06 -2.50
CA ALA A 38 3.46 4.78 -3.15
C ALA A 38 3.60 6.31 -3.04
N GLU A 39 4.06 6.83 -1.90
CA GLU A 39 4.38 8.25 -1.72
C GLU A 39 5.49 8.75 -2.65
N VAL A 40 6.45 7.89 -3.01
CA VAL A 40 7.54 8.25 -3.94
C VAL A 40 7.09 8.19 -5.41
N ALA A 41 6.15 7.31 -5.73
CA ALA A 41 5.68 7.07 -7.09
C ALA A 41 4.64 8.10 -7.59
N HIS A 42 4.05 8.88 -6.67
CA HIS A 42 3.03 9.89 -6.94
C HIS A 42 3.61 11.31 -7.02
#